data_AF-A0A2V4UL51-F1
#
_entry.id   AF-A0A2V4UL51-F1
#
_cell.length_a   1.000
_cell.length_b   1.000
_cell.length_c   1.000
_cell.angle_alpha   90.00
_cell.angle_beta   90.00
_cell.angle_gamma   90.00
#
_symmetry.space_group_name_H-M   'P 1'
#
loop_
_entity.id
_entity.type
_entity.pdbx_description
1 polymer ?
#
loop_
_entity_poly.entity_id
_entity_poly.type
_entity_poly.pdbx_seq_one_letter_code
_entity_poly.pdbx_strand_id
1 'polypeptide(L)'
;MCLAVPDLTAEKGPLEYGFGRAISLALHLIPIAGIALLWLLGVLRNRIGALEDRFSGTLMLGSGLLFVACLFASAAVSGAIVSSISSLSAVRTSGEVYFFAREVAYAFMNIFAVKMAGVFMGAGCAIALRTAILPRWIAFIGYAGSLALLLVI
;
A
#
# COMPACT_ATOMS: atom_id res chain seq x y z
N MET A 1 44.20 9.22 10.95
CA MET A 1 43.85 10.06 9.79
C MET A 1 42.34 10.08 9.73
N CYS A 2 41.72 11.15 10.26
CA CYS A 2 40.28 11.29 10.39
C CYS A 2 39.64 11.41 9.01
N LEU A 3 38.70 10.52 8.71
CA LEU A 3 37.79 10.72 7.58
C LEU A 3 36.89 11.91 7.93
N ALA A 4 37.06 13.00 7.20
CA ALA A 4 36.18 14.15 7.28
C ALA A 4 34.77 13.69 6.86
N VAL A 5 33.88 13.53 7.85
CA VAL A 5 32.44 13.52 7.62
C VAL A 5 32.10 14.92 7.13
N PRO A 6 31.65 15.10 5.88
CA PRO A 6 31.21 16.41 5.43
C PRO A 6 30.01 16.81 6.29
N ASP A 7 30.08 18.01 6.85
CA ASP A 7 29.05 18.61 7.68
C ASP A 7 27.77 18.80 6.85
N LEU A 8 26.81 17.87 7.00
CA LEU A 8 25.52 17.87 6.29
C LEU A 8 24.55 18.97 6.80
N THR A 9 25.05 19.97 7.53
CA THR A 9 24.24 21.10 8.00
C THR A 9 24.27 22.32 7.06
N ALA A 10 25.04 22.28 5.97
CA ALA A 10 25.43 23.48 5.22
C ALA A 10 24.61 23.86 3.97
N GLU A 11 23.72 23.04 3.41
CA GLU A 11 22.70 23.50 2.44
C GLU A 11 21.55 22.50 2.36
N LYS A 12 20.54 22.64 3.24
CA LYS A 12 19.23 22.08 2.94
C LYS A 12 18.63 22.87 1.79
N GLY A 13 18.91 22.46 0.55
CA GLY A 13 18.35 23.12 -0.63
C GLY A 13 16.81 23.06 -0.63
N PRO A 14 16.13 23.92 -1.43
CA PRO A 14 14.66 23.90 -1.57
C PRO A 14 14.07 22.52 -1.90
N LEU A 15 14.88 21.65 -2.52
CA LEU A 15 14.51 20.29 -2.91
C LEU A 15 14.35 19.33 -1.72
N GLU A 16 15.16 19.46 -0.66
CA GLU A 16 15.02 18.62 0.55
C GLU A 16 13.77 18.98 1.36
N TYR A 17 13.44 20.28 1.45
CA TYR A 17 12.20 20.74 2.09
C TYR A 17 10.96 20.25 1.33
N GLY A 18 11.02 20.20 0.00
CA GLY A 18 9.98 19.63 -0.84
C GLY A 18 9.78 18.13 -0.58
N PHE A 19 10.88 17.37 -0.47
CA PHE A 19 10.82 15.92 -0.29
C PHE A 19 10.23 15.51 1.07
N GLY A 20 10.63 16.18 2.16
CA GLY A 20 10.06 15.94 3.49
C GLY A 20 8.55 16.25 3.57
N ARG A 21 8.10 17.34 2.91
CA ARG A 21 6.67 17.67 2.81
C ARG A 21 5.92 16.63 1.97
N ALA A 22 6.49 16.17 0.86
CA ALA A 22 5.87 15.15 0.02
C ALA A 22 5.66 13.82 0.78
N ILE A 23 6.67 13.37 1.54
CA ILE A 23 6.57 12.16 2.37
C ILE A 23 5.50 12.33 3.46
N SER A 24 5.50 13.46 4.17
CA SER A 24 4.51 13.74 5.20
C SER A 24 3.08 13.82 4.63
N LEU A 25 2.94 14.37 3.42
CA LEU A 25 1.66 14.42 2.71
C LEU A 25 1.22 13.00 2.31
N ALA A 26 2.12 12.19 1.75
CA ALA A 26 1.83 10.80 1.39
C ALA A 26 1.38 9.97 2.62
N LEU A 27 2.04 10.13 3.76
CA LEU A 27 1.67 9.49 5.02
C LEU A 27 0.25 9.87 5.49
N HIS A 28 -0.17 11.13 5.31
CA HIS A 28 -1.54 11.55 5.63
C HIS A 28 -2.58 11.09 4.60
N LEU A 29 -2.19 10.93 3.33
CA LEU A 29 -3.09 10.45 2.27
C LEU A 29 -3.42 8.97 2.40
N ILE A 30 -2.50 8.16 2.94
CA ILE A 30 -2.67 6.71 3.09
C ILE A 30 -3.96 6.34 3.87
N PRO A 31 -4.22 6.89 5.07
CA PRO A 31 -5.47 6.65 5.80
C PRO A 31 -6.71 7.02 5.01
N ILE A 32 -6.70 8.17 4.32
CA ILE A 32 -7.84 8.64 3.51
C ILE A 32 -8.09 7.67 2.36
N ALA A 33 -7.03 7.22 1.68
CA ALA A 33 -7.12 6.22 0.63
C ALA A 33 -7.68 4.88 1.15
N GLY A 34 -7.25 4.44 2.33
CA GLY A 34 -7.76 3.22 2.98
C GLY A 34 -9.26 3.32 3.31
N ILE A 35 -9.71 4.44 3.86
CA ILE A 35 -11.14 4.67 4.15
C ILE A 35 -11.96 4.68 2.86
N ALA A 36 -11.48 5.36 1.81
CA ALA A 36 -12.13 5.35 0.50
C ALA A 36 -12.24 3.94 -0.09
N LEU A 37 -11.21 3.11 0.09
CA LEU A 37 -11.23 1.72 -0.38
C LEU A 37 -12.15 0.82 0.45
N LEU A 38 -12.21 1.00 1.77
CA LEU A 38 -13.18 0.32 2.63
C LEU A 38 -14.61 0.71 2.29
N TRP A 39 -14.85 1.98 1.96
CA TRP A 39 -16.15 2.45 1.46
C TRP A 39 -16.51 1.79 0.13
N LEU A 40 -15.56 1.74 -0.82
CA LEU A 40 -15.73 1.04 -2.09
C LEU A 40 -16.11 -0.43 -1.85
N LEU A 41 -15.41 -1.14 -0.96
CA LEU A 41 -15.71 -2.53 -0.59
C LEU A 41 -17.14 -2.68 -0.02
N GLY A 42 -17.59 -1.73 0.80
CA GLY A 42 -18.96 -1.70 1.33
C GLY A 42 -20.02 -1.52 0.23
N VAL A 43 -19.80 -0.58 -0.69
CA VAL A 43 -20.69 -0.33 -1.83
C VAL A 43 -20.73 -1.54 -2.77
N LEU A 44 -19.57 -2.12 -3.08
CA LEU A 44 -19.45 -3.31 -3.93
C LEU A 44 -20.17 -4.51 -3.29
N ARG A 45 -20.00 -4.71 -1.98
CA ARG A 45 -20.72 -5.75 -1.23
C ARG A 45 -22.24 -5.60 -1.31
N ASN A 46 -22.75 -4.36 -1.19
CA ASN A 46 -24.19 -4.10 -1.26
C ASN A 46 -24.76 -4.38 -2.66
N ARG A 47 -23.96 -4.23 -3.71
CA ARG A 47 -24.37 -4.53 -5.10
C ARG A 47 -24.34 -6.04 -5.42
N ILE A 48 -23.43 -6.79 -4.82
CA ILE A 48 -23.22 -8.23 -5.11
C ILE A 48 -24.20 -9.14 -4.36
N GLY A 49 -24.68 -8.71 -3.18
CA GLY A 49 -25.47 -9.54 -2.26
C GLY A 49 -26.73 -10.20 -2.82
N ALA A 50 -27.21 -9.79 -4.00
CA ALA A 50 -28.41 -10.33 -4.64
C ALA A 50 -28.15 -11.16 -5.92
N LEU A 51 -26.95 -11.12 -6.53
CA LEU A 51 -26.77 -11.57 -7.92
C LEU A 51 -25.60 -12.54 -8.18
N GLU A 52 -24.77 -12.91 -7.19
CA GLU A 52 -23.55 -13.68 -7.47
C GLU A 52 -23.18 -14.78 -6.47
N ASP A 53 -22.41 -15.78 -6.95
CA ASP A 53 -21.84 -16.87 -6.14
C ASP A 53 -21.04 -16.30 -4.95
N ARG A 54 -21.40 -16.73 -3.74
CA ARG A 54 -20.80 -16.25 -2.48
C ARG A 54 -19.27 -16.35 -2.45
N PHE A 55 -18.69 -17.29 -3.19
CA PHE A 55 -17.25 -17.55 -3.20
C PHE A 55 -16.44 -16.36 -3.75
N SER A 56 -16.79 -15.83 -4.92
CA SER A 56 -16.09 -14.68 -5.53
C SER A 56 -16.28 -13.41 -4.71
N GLY A 57 -17.48 -13.19 -4.18
CA GLY A 57 -17.76 -12.04 -3.30
C GLY A 57 -16.95 -12.06 -2.01
N THR A 58 -16.76 -13.25 -1.41
CA THR A 58 -16.00 -13.39 -0.15
C THR A 58 -14.50 -13.22 -0.39
N LEU A 59 -13.96 -13.77 -1.48
CA LEU A 59 -12.54 -13.61 -1.84
C LEU A 59 -12.18 -12.17 -2.17
N MET A 60 -13.05 -11.45 -2.89
CA MET A 60 -12.83 -10.03 -3.18
C MET A 60 -12.81 -9.20 -1.89
N LEU A 61 -13.74 -9.45 -0.98
CA LEU A 61 -13.78 -8.75 0.30
C LEU A 61 -12.59 -9.09 1.19
N GLY A 62 -12.20 -10.37 1.26
CA GLY A 62 -11.07 -10.83 2.05
C GLY A 62 -9.74 -10.28 1.55
N SER A 63 -9.48 -10.36 0.24
CA SER A 63 -8.26 -9.81 -0.38
C SER A 63 -8.19 -8.28 -0.30
N GLY A 64 -9.32 -7.59 -0.48
CA GLY A 64 -9.40 -6.13 -0.32
C GLY A 64 -9.11 -5.67 1.12
N LEU A 65 -9.66 -6.36 2.14
CA LEU A 65 -9.34 -6.06 3.54
C LEU A 65 -7.86 -6.33 3.87
N LEU A 66 -7.31 -7.46 3.40
CA LEU A 66 -5.90 -7.81 3.60
C LEU A 66 -4.97 -6.77 2.96
N PHE A 67 -5.33 -6.27 1.77
CA PHE A 67 -4.59 -5.21 1.11
C PHE A 67 -4.56 -3.92 1.95
N VAL A 68 -5.72 -3.45 2.45
CA VAL A 68 -5.78 -2.25 3.31
C VAL A 68 -5.00 -2.45 4.60
N ALA A 69 -5.12 -3.63 5.22
CA ALA A 69 -4.39 -3.95 6.45
C ALA A 69 -2.87 -3.89 6.25
N CYS A 70 -2.36 -4.47 5.16
CA CYS A 70 -0.92 -4.39 4.83
C CYS A 70 -0.49 -2.95 4.53
N LEU A 71 -1.33 -2.17 3.86
CA LEU A 71 -1.06 -0.76 3.53
C LEU A 71 -0.98 0.11 4.80
N PHE A 72 -1.90 -0.09 5.76
CA PHE A 72 -1.85 0.60 7.06
C PHE A 72 -0.67 0.13 7.91
N ALA A 73 -0.32 -1.16 7.89
CA ALA A 73 0.85 -1.67 8.58
C ALA A 73 2.14 -1.03 8.05
N SER A 74 2.32 -1.00 6.72
CA SER A 74 3.50 -0.37 6.09
C SER A 74 3.57 1.13 6.37
N ALA A 75 2.43 1.83 6.35
CA ALA A 75 2.35 3.25 6.68
C ALA A 75 2.67 3.54 8.16
N ALA A 76 2.21 2.69 9.08
CA ALA A 76 2.51 2.80 10.50
C ALA A 76 4.01 2.63 10.76
N VAL A 77 4.65 1.63 10.12
CA VAL A 77 6.09 1.42 10.23
C VAL A 77 6.87 2.60 9.64
N SER A 78 6.46 3.09 8.46
CA SER A 78 7.09 4.27 7.83
C SER A 78 6.92 5.54 8.67
N GLY A 79 5.75 5.76 9.25
CA GLY A 79 5.48 6.86 10.15
C GLY A 79 6.29 6.77 11.45
N ALA A 80 6.49 5.57 11.99
CA ALA A 80 7.33 5.33 13.16
C ALA A 80 8.81 5.66 12.88
N ILE A 81 9.30 5.36 11.67
CA ILE A 81 10.66 5.74 11.25
C ILE A 81 10.81 7.27 11.20
N VAL A 82 9.84 7.97 10.59
CA VAL A 82 9.87 9.45 10.49
C VAL A 82 9.76 10.11 11.86
N SER A 83 8.88 9.61 12.74
CA SER A 83 8.73 10.16 14.10
C SER A 83 9.98 9.96 14.94
N SER A 84 10.64 8.81 14.82
CA SER A 84 11.89 8.50 15.54
C SER A 84 13.06 9.42 15.14
N ILE A 85 13.09 9.90 13.90
CA ILE A 85 14.10 10.86 13.43
C ILE A 85 13.81 12.28 13.96
N SER A 86 12.54 12.62 14.16
CA SER A 86 12.11 13.95 14.62
C SER A 86 12.19 14.15 16.14
N SER A 87 12.06 13.10 16.94
CA SER A 87 12.29 13.18 18.38
C SER A 87 13.80 13.28 18.64
N LEU A 88 14.25 14.48 18.99
CA LEU A 88 15.64 14.93 19.21
C LEU A 88 16.47 14.13 20.26
N SER A 89 15.97 13.01 20.77
CA SER A 89 16.71 12.04 21.55
C SER A 89 16.92 10.79 20.73
N ALA A 90 18.05 10.75 20.02
CA ALA A 90 18.67 9.53 19.58
C ALA A 90 18.92 8.62 20.80
N VAL A 91 17.91 7.87 21.23
CA VAL A 91 18.21 6.48 21.60
C VAL A 91 18.89 5.95 20.35
N ARG A 92 20.18 5.63 20.46
CA ARG A 92 20.99 4.94 19.45
C ARG A 92 20.11 3.87 18.83
N THR A 93 19.39 4.22 17.77
CA THR A 93 18.67 3.27 16.96
C THR A 93 19.82 2.62 16.25
N SER A 94 20.30 1.51 16.82
CA SER A 94 21.28 0.66 16.18
C SER A 94 20.82 0.54 14.73
N GLY A 95 21.69 0.83 13.76
CA GLY A 95 21.31 0.87 12.34
C GLY A 95 20.48 -0.36 11.96
N GLU A 96 20.75 -1.49 12.61
CA GLU A 96 19.97 -2.73 12.55
C GLU A 96 18.45 -2.58 12.75
N VAL A 97 17.97 -1.80 13.71
CA VAL A 97 16.52 -1.61 13.94
C VAL A 97 15.90 -0.79 12.80
N TYR A 98 16.63 0.19 12.27
CA TYR A 98 16.19 0.97 11.11
C TYR A 98 16.14 0.10 9.84
N PHE A 99 17.19 -0.69 9.59
CA PHE A 99 17.22 -1.63 8.47
C PHE A 99 16.08 -2.66 8.60
N PHE A 100 15.90 -3.24 9.79
CA PHE A 100 14.81 -4.19 10.04
C PHE A 100 13.43 -3.58 9.79
N ALA A 101 13.14 -2.39 10.34
CA ALA A 101 11.86 -1.71 10.14
C ALA A 101 11.61 -1.40 8.65
N ARG A 102 12.65 -0.98 7.93
CA ARG A 102 12.59 -0.71 6.50
C ARG A 102 12.31 -1.98 5.68
N GLU A 103 13.01 -3.07 5.96
CA GLU A 103 12.78 -4.37 5.28
C GLU A 103 11.38 -4.91 5.57
N VAL A 104 10.87 -4.78 6.80
CA VAL A 104 9.50 -5.16 7.16
C VAL A 104 8.48 -4.33 6.37
N ALA A 105 8.66 -3.01 6.30
CA ALA A 105 7.78 -2.14 5.53
C ALA A 105 7.77 -2.51 4.03
N TYR A 106 8.95 -2.82 3.46
CA TYR A 106 9.06 -3.31 2.08
C TYR A 106 8.41 -4.67 1.88
N ALA A 107 8.57 -5.61 2.80
CA ALA A 107 7.93 -6.93 2.71
C ALA A 107 6.41 -6.81 2.72
N PHE A 108 5.84 -6.02 3.61
CA PHE A 108 4.39 -5.76 3.63
C PHE A 108 3.89 -5.12 2.34
N MET A 109 4.62 -4.13 1.81
CA MET A 109 4.19 -3.40 0.62
C MET A 109 4.37 -4.23 -0.66
N ASN A 110 5.52 -4.87 -0.84
CA ASN A 110 5.90 -5.46 -2.13
C ASN A 110 5.54 -6.96 -2.24
N ILE A 111 5.46 -7.68 -1.12
CA ILE A 111 5.17 -9.11 -1.11
C ILE A 111 3.70 -9.33 -0.80
N PHE A 112 3.23 -8.84 0.35
CA PHE A 112 1.88 -9.13 0.82
C PHE A 112 0.82 -8.24 0.15
N ALA A 113 1.02 -6.92 0.13
CA ALA A 113 0.04 -6.02 -0.44
C ALA A 113 -0.10 -6.22 -1.96
N VAL A 114 1.00 -6.33 -2.70
CA VAL A 114 0.96 -6.57 -4.16
C VAL A 114 0.25 -7.87 -4.52
N LYS A 115 0.56 -8.99 -3.83
CA LYS A 115 -0.11 -10.28 -4.09
C LYS A 115 -1.61 -10.21 -3.79
N MET A 116 -2.01 -9.58 -2.68
CA MET A 116 -3.42 -9.44 -2.31
C MET A 116 -4.17 -8.45 -3.20
N ALA A 117 -3.50 -7.39 -3.68
CA ALA A 117 -4.06 -6.46 -4.67
C ALA A 117 -4.35 -7.16 -6.00
N GLY A 118 -3.47 -8.06 -6.44
CA GLY A 118 -3.70 -8.91 -7.60
C GLY A 118 -4.99 -9.74 -7.44
N VAL A 119 -5.12 -10.44 -6.31
CA VAL A 119 -6.33 -11.26 -6.00
C VAL A 119 -7.60 -10.39 -5.97
N PHE A 120 -7.53 -9.19 -5.38
CA PHE A 120 -8.65 -8.25 -5.37
C PHE A 120 -9.05 -7.81 -6.78
N MET A 121 -8.07 -7.45 -7.62
CA MET A 121 -8.29 -7.02 -9.00
C MET A 121 -8.87 -8.15 -9.85
N GLY A 122 -8.39 -9.39 -9.69
CA GLY A 122 -8.91 -10.58 -10.37
C GLY A 122 -10.35 -10.90 -9.97
N ALA A 123 -10.67 -10.86 -8.67
CA ALA A 123 -12.03 -11.11 -8.19
C ALA A 123 -13.00 -9.99 -8.63
N GLY A 124 -12.57 -8.73 -8.61
CA GLY A 124 -13.35 -7.59 -9.11
C GLY A 124 -13.63 -7.67 -10.61
N CYS A 125 -12.66 -8.14 -11.41
CA CYS A 125 -12.86 -8.36 -12.84
C CYS A 125 -13.86 -9.50 -13.12
N ALA A 126 -13.84 -10.57 -12.32
CA ALA A 126 -14.81 -11.66 -12.45
C ALA A 126 -16.25 -11.18 -12.23
N ILE A 127 -16.45 -10.33 -11.21
CA ILE A 127 -17.74 -9.70 -10.90
C ILE A 127 -18.15 -8.71 -12.01
N ALA A 128 -17.21 -7.90 -12.50
CA ALA A 128 -17.46 -6.94 -13.58
C ALA A 128 -17.87 -7.62 -14.90
N LEU A 129 -17.29 -8.78 -15.21
CA LEU A 129 -17.68 -9.59 -16.37
C LEU A 129 -19.08 -10.19 -16.23
N ARG A 130 -19.50 -10.54 -15.00
CA ARG A 130 -20.80 -11.17 -14.73
C ARG A 130 -21.94 -10.17 -14.61
N THR A 131 -21.70 -8.98 -14.07
CA THR A 131 -22.72 -7.93 -13.95
C THR A 131 -23.02 -7.22 -15.28
N ALA A 132 -22.23 -7.42 -16.34
CA ALA A 132 -22.39 -6.80 -17.65
C ALA A 132 -22.47 -5.25 -17.65
N ILE A 133 -22.09 -4.60 -16.55
CA ILE A 133 -22.09 -3.14 -16.37
C ILE A 133 -20.88 -2.50 -17.08
N LEU A 134 -19.82 -3.28 -17.36
CA LEU A 134 -18.58 -2.81 -17.98
C LEU A 134 -18.25 -3.55 -19.29
N PRO A 135 -17.62 -2.89 -20.27
CA PRO A 135 -17.20 -3.52 -21.52
C PRO A 135 -16.15 -4.61 -21.27
N ARG A 136 -16.38 -5.76 -21.88
CA ARG A 136 -15.63 -7.04 -21.72
C ARG A 136 -14.11 -6.91 -21.88
N TRP A 137 -13.66 -5.92 -22.66
CA TRP A 137 -12.24 -5.60 -22.88
C TRP A 137 -11.53 -5.09 -21.63
N ILE A 138 -12.20 -4.27 -20.80
CA ILE A 138 -11.58 -3.68 -19.60
C ILE A 138 -11.30 -4.75 -18.54
N ALA A 139 -12.17 -5.75 -18.44
CA ALA A 139 -12.03 -6.83 -17.49
C ALA A 139 -10.97 -7.86 -17.91
N PHE A 140 -10.76 -8.06 -19.23
CA PHE A 140 -9.65 -8.86 -19.73
C PHE A 140 -8.29 -8.23 -19.40
N ILE A 141 -8.17 -6.91 -19.55
CA ILE A 141 -6.96 -6.16 -19.17
C ILE A 141 -6.72 -6.28 -17.66
N GLY A 142 -7.76 -6.17 -16.83
CA GLY A 142 -7.62 -6.32 -15.39
C GLY A 142 -7.27 -7.75 -14.94
N TYR A 143 -7.78 -8.77 -15.62
CA TYR A 143 -7.40 -10.16 -15.38
C TYR A 143 -5.95 -10.43 -15.79
N ALA A 144 -5.52 -9.90 -16.94
CA ALA A 144 -4.11 -9.96 -17.37
C ALA A 144 -3.18 -9.23 -16.40
N GLY A 145 -3.60 -8.07 -15.88
CA GLY A 145 -2.86 -7.32 -14.86
C GLY A 145 -2.74 -8.08 -13.54
N SER A 146 -3.82 -8.74 -13.09
CA SER A 146 -3.79 -9.62 -11.91
C SER A 146 -2.83 -10.79 -12.10
N LEU A 147 -2.85 -11.44 -13.26
CA LEU A 147 -1.95 -12.56 -13.55
C LEU A 147 -0.50 -12.09 -13.62
N ALA A 148 -0.25 -10.94 -14.24
CA ALA A 148 1.07 -10.33 -14.32
C ALA A 148 1.61 -10.01 -12.93
N LEU A 149 0.82 -9.38 -12.04
CA LEU A 149 1.22 -9.09 -10.66
C LEU A 149 1.50 -10.35 -9.83
N LEU A 150 0.77 -11.45 -10.10
CA LEU A 150 1.00 -12.74 -9.43
C LEU A 150 2.22 -13.49 -9.96
N LEU A 151 2.55 -13.34 -11.25
CA LEU A 151 3.67 -14.04 -11.92
C LEU A 151 4.99 -13.26 -11.90
N VAL A 152 4.92 -11.93 -11.81
CA VAL A 152 6.11 -11.05 -11.76
C VAL A 152 6.78 -11.07 -10.39
N ILE A 153 6.08 -11.48 -9.33
CA ILE A 153 6.58 -11.54 -7.94
C ILE A 153 6.59 -12.98 -7.40
#